data_AF-A0A1Y2GG90-F1
#
_entry.id   AF-A0A1Y2GG90-F1
#
_cell.length_a   1.000
_cell.length_b   1.000
_cell.length_c   1.000
_cell.angle_alpha   90.00
_cell.angle_beta   90.00
_cell.angle_gamma   90.00
#
_symmetry.space_group_name_H-M   'P 1'
#
loop_
_entity.id
_entity.type
_entity.pdbx_description
1 polymer ?
#
loop_
_entity_poly.entity_id
_entity_poly.type
_entity_poly.pdbx_seq_one_letter_code
_entity_poly.pdbx_strand_id
1 'polypeptide(L)'
;MPKDECTSPTTFSRSSSFESTHAPTLPPIPAPSSFSQSLDNRPGVMIIGAGLGGLLLGALLERIGIRYHIFERASKLRPLGATMTLSSPILPVFEQLGLLDEIIKFSYPCPQIDIYDADLSSLGSYKFHAMERLTGYPIRLFARPRLHELLLRQIPPHKISLGKKVLKIDYAAMEKDKDSSAIIHCSDNTSYQWDMVVGADGAYSGVRQSMYRHMNGQEKLPKQDQKSLLAGHITILGVTRPMDPEKYTQLKNTTSATVSQTVYPDRTGCHVASLPGNQISWAICVQLTPQEAKDQQFRNSEWVSDVNDAFIRRFRDRPCVWGGTMGDIIDATPRELISKVYLEEKMFKTWYYKRTALLGDACHKTKKERFLRRILLGCVPQWVYDREFNKWLKYRPQLSWLPLIEKRGTGERLPVYSSWKFLLQQRQLELEQQVLEKLKQQRLQQEREQKQEQEQVIHRQWW
;
A
#
# COMPACT_ATOMS: atom_id res chain seq x y z
N MET A 1 35.97 -56.35 -33.65
CA MET A 1 35.41 -57.65 -33.24
C MET A 1 36.54 -58.49 -32.66
N PRO A 2 36.28 -59.36 -31.67
CA PRO A 2 35.01 -59.67 -30.99
C PRO A 2 34.93 -58.98 -29.60
N LYS A 3 33.80 -58.46 -29.09
CA LYS A 3 32.45 -59.01 -28.80
C LYS A 3 32.43 -59.96 -27.60
N ASP A 4 32.00 -59.42 -26.46
CA ASP A 4 31.13 -59.99 -25.41
C ASP A 4 30.61 -58.76 -24.61
N GLU A 5 29.42 -58.24 -24.88
CA GLU A 5 28.15 -58.55 -24.20
C GLU A 5 28.14 -58.29 -22.69
N CYS A 6 27.72 -57.07 -22.29
CA CYS A 6 27.01 -56.87 -21.03
C CYS A 6 26.09 -55.63 -21.13
N THR A 7 24.83 -55.93 -21.45
CA THR A 7 23.57 -55.28 -21.10
C THR A 7 23.54 -53.81 -20.63
N SER A 8 22.84 -52.99 -21.41
CA SER A 8 22.40 -51.62 -21.15
C SER A 8 21.48 -51.50 -19.93
N PRO A 9 21.62 -50.44 -19.10
CA PRO A 9 20.58 -50.07 -18.15
C PRO A 9 19.44 -49.35 -18.86
N THR A 10 18.24 -49.87 -18.63
CA THR A 10 16.95 -49.44 -19.14
C THR A 10 16.70 -47.96 -18.90
N THR A 11 16.63 -47.19 -19.99
CA THR A 11 16.08 -45.84 -20.04
C THR A 11 14.60 -45.86 -19.69
N PHE A 12 14.23 -45.47 -18.48
CA PHE A 12 12.84 -45.12 -18.16
C PHE A 12 12.53 -43.74 -18.74
N SER A 13 11.92 -43.73 -19.93
CA SER A 13 11.27 -42.55 -20.50
C SER A 13 10.05 -42.19 -19.65
N ARG A 14 10.18 -41.22 -18.74
CA ARG A 14 9.01 -40.51 -18.21
C ARG A 14 8.58 -39.45 -19.21
N SER A 15 7.80 -39.87 -20.20
CA SER A 15 6.86 -38.99 -20.89
C SER A 15 5.75 -38.63 -19.91
N SER A 16 5.92 -37.54 -19.18
CA SER A 16 4.79 -36.79 -18.63
C SER A 16 4.88 -35.39 -19.20
N SER A 17 4.18 -35.18 -20.31
CA SER A 17 3.77 -33.88 -20.78
C SER A 17 3.06 -33.16 -19.64
N PHE A 18 3.78 -32.28 -18.93
CA PHE A 18 3.15 -31.21 -18.17
C PHE A 18 2.55 -30.28 -19.21
N GLU A 19 1.32 -30.57 -19.62
CA GLU A 19 0.46 -29.59 -20.25
C GLU A 19 0.40 -28.40 -19.29
N SER A 20 0.88 -27.25 -19.77
CA SER A 20 0.69 -25.98 -19.10
C SER A 20 -0.81 -25.73 -19.02
N THR A 21 -1.43 -26.07 -17.90
CA THR A 21 -2.80 -25.69 -17.63
C THR A 21 -2.83 -24.18 -17.60
N HIS A 22 -3.34 -23.59 -18.67
CA HIS A 22 -3.64 -22.16 -18.74
C HIS A 22 -4.44 -21.80 -17.49
N ALA A 23 -3.92 -20.84 -16.72
CA ALA A 23 -4.71 -20.21 -15.67
C ALA A 23 -6.05 -19.79 -16.30
N PRO A 24 -7.20 -20.16 -15.71
CA PRO A 24 -8.49 -19.74 -16.25
C PRO A 24 -8.50 -18.22 -16.28
N THR A 25 -8.45 -17.64 -17.48
CA THR A 25 -8.69 -16.22 -17.70
C THR A 25 -10.02 -15.89 -17.07
N LEU A 26 -10.03 -14.93 -16.14
CA LEU A 26 -11.28 -14.33 -15.67
C LEU A 26 -12.12 -14.02 -16.92
N PRO A 27 -13.44 -14.31 -16.92
CA PRO A 27 -14.28 -13.75 -17.95
C PRO A 27 -14.01 -12.24 -17.94
N PRO A 28 -13.76 -11.60 -19.10
CA PRO A 28 -13.65 -10.16 -19.14
C PRO A 28 -14.86 -9.61 -18.38
N ILE A 29 -14.61 -8.76 -17.38
CA ILE A 29 -15.71 -8.04 -16.71
C ILE A 29 -16.51 -7.45 -17.87
N PRO A 30 -17.80 -7.79 -18.01
CA PRO A 30 -18.57 -7.39 -19.18
C PRO A 30 -18.39 -5.89 -19.35
N ALA A 31 -17.95 -5.47 -20.55
CA ALA A 31 -18.05 -4.07 -20.92
C ALA A 31 -19.47 -3.64 -20.56
N PRO A 32 -19.65 -2.53 -19.81
CA PRO A 32 -20.89 -2.24 -19.08
C PRO A 32 -22.09 -2.51 -19.98
N SER A 33 -22.74 -3.64 -19.76
CA SER A 33 -23.80 -4.12 -20.63
C SER A 33 -25.02 -3.27 -20.35
N SER A 34 -25.43 -2.50 -21.36
CA SER A 34 -26.68 -1.75 -21.45
C SER A 34 -26.94 -0.73 -20.33
N PHE A 35 -26.15 0.35 -20.30
CA PHE A 35 -26.71 1.64 -19.88
C PHE A 35 -27.46 2.25 -21.07
N SER A 36 -28.77 2.03 -21.14
CA SER A 36 -29.68 2.76 -22.03
C SER A 36 -30.09 4.13 -21.48
N GLN A 37 -29.51 4.57 -20.36
CA GLN A 37 -29.50 5.99 -19.99
C GLN A 37 -28.24 6.62 -20.61
N SER A 38 -28.44 7.70 -21.38
CA SER A 38 -27.36 8.43 -22.04
C SER A 38 -26.19 8.67 -21.09
N LEU A 39 -25.01 8.14 -21.42
CA LEU A 39 -23.76 8.39 -20.69
C LEU A 39 -23.50 9.89 -20.47
N ASP A 40 -24.08 10.73 -21.34
CA ASP A 40 -24.03 12.19 -21.31
C ASP A 40 -24.61 12.86 -20.06
N ASN A 41 -25.44 12.17 -19.26
CA ASN A 41 -26.07 12.75 -18.06
C ASN A 41 -25.37 12.40 -16.73
N ARG A 42 -24.23 11.71 -16.74
CA ARG A 42 -23.49 11.41 -15.50
C ARG A 42 -22.63 12.62 -15.07
N PRO A 43 -22.60 12.96 -13.77
CA PRO A 43 -21.79 14.07 -13.29
C PRO A 43 -20.31 13.78 -13.54
N GLY A 44 -19.62 14.73 -14.17
CA GLY A 44 -18.18 14.67 -14.39
C GLY A 44 -17.39 15.06 -13.14
N VAL A 45 -16.19 14.49 -13.01
CA VAL A 45 -15.32 14.69 -11.85
C VAL A 45 -14.05 15.45 -12.23
N MET A 46 -13.83 16.63 -11.66
CA MET A 46 -12.52 17.26 -11.66
C MET A 46 -11.68 16.74 -10.49
N ILE A 47 -10.52 16.16 -10.80
CA ILE A 47 -9.56 15.66 -9.81
C ILE A 47 -8.42 16.68 -9.67
N ILE A 48 -8.19 17.17 -8.45
CA ILE A 48 -7.10 18.11 -8.17
C ILE A 48 -5.94 17.33 -7.55
N GLY A 49 -4.90 17.08 -8.34
CA GLY A 49 -3.66 16.38 -7.96
C GLY A 49 -3.44 15.11 -8.77
N ALA A 50 -2.32 15.02 -9.50
CA ALA A 50 -1.88 13.83 -10.24
C ALA A 50 -0.91 12.96 -9.41
N GLY A 51 -1.14 12.89 -8.09
CA GLY A 51 -0.50 11.92 -7.21
C GLY A 51 -1.13 10.53 -7.33
N LEU A 52 -0.64 9.57 -6.53
CA LEU A 52 -1.13 8.18 -6.57
C LEU A 52 -2.65 8.07 -6.38
N GLY A 53 -3.23 8.80 -5.44
CA GLY A 53 -4.68 8.77 -5.18
C GLY A 53 -5.48 9.35 -6.34
N GLY A 54 -5.06 10.49 -6.90
CA GLY A 54 -5.75 11.11 -8.04
C GLY A 54 -5.63 10.30 -9.32
N LEU A 55 -4.45 9.73 -9.61
CA LEU A 55 -4.26 8.86 -10.77
C LEU A 55 -5.02 7.53 -10.62
N LEU A 56 -5.05 6.93 -9.44
CA LEU A 56 -5.85 5.73 -9.19
C LEU A 56 -7.36 6.01 -9.38
N LEU A 57 -7.85 7.15 -8.87
CA LEU A 57 -9.22 7.57 -9.10
C LEU A 57 -9.48 7.80 -10.61
N GLY A 58 -8.59 8.48 -11.31
CA GLY A 58 -8.68 8.66 -12.76
C GLY A 58 -8.76 7.34 -13.51
N ALA A 59 -7.92 6.35 -13.15
CA ALA A 59 -7.90 5.04 -13.79
C ALA A 59 -9.21 4.27 -13.54
N LEU A 60 -9.78 4.39 -12.34
CA LEU A 60 -11.08 3.82 -12.02
C LEU A 60 -12.19 4.49 -12.84
N LEU A 61 -12.21 5.82 -12.93
CA LEU A 61 -13.21 6.59 -13.68
C LEU A 61 -13.12 6.35 -15.20
N GLU A 62 -11.90 6.24 -15.74
CA GLU A 62 -11.64 5.85 -17.13
C GLU A 62 -12.28 4.50 -17.43
N ARG A 63 -12.03 3.51 -16.57
CA ARG A 63 -12.53 2.14 -16.76
C ARG A 63 -14.06 2.04 -16.76
N ILE A 64 -14.74 2.86 -15.95
CA ILE A 64 -16.21 2.84 -15.83
C ILE A 64 -16.90 3.88 -16.73
N GLY A 65 -16.14 4.58 -17.59
CA GLY A 65 -16.67 5.54 -18.55
C GLY A 65 -17.30 6.79 -17.93
N ILE A 66 -16.83 7.23 -16.76
CA ILE A 66 -17.25 8.51 -16.17
C ILE A 66 -16.34 9.63 -16.65
N ARG A 67 -16.92 10.75 -17.10
CA ARG A 67 -16.16 11.94 -17.51
C ARG A 67 -15.31 12.46 -16.35
N TYR A 68 -14.02 12.65 -16.58
CA TYR A 68 -13.14 13.28 -15.59
C TYR A 68 -12.03 14.08 -16.27
N HIS A 69 -11.38 14.92 -15.47
CA HIS A 69 -10.14 15.61 -15.85
C HIS A 69 -9.26 15.78 -14.62
N ILE A 70 -7.94 15.80 -14.80
CA ILE A 70 -6.97 15.91 -13.70
C ILE A 70 -6.17 17.20 -13.85
N PHE A 71 -6.17 18.02 -12.80
CA PHE A 71 -5.27 19.17 -12.67
C PHE A 71 -4.10 18.83 -11.77
N GLU A 72 -2.89 19.17 -12.21
CA GLU A 72 -1.67 19.04 -11.43
C GLU A 72 -0.94 20.38 -11.37
N ARG A 73 -0.52 20.77 -10.17
CA ARG A 73 0.18 22.04 -9.93
C ARG A 73 1.60 22.04 -10.51
N ALA A 74 2.26 20.89 -10.55
CA ALA A 74 3.61 20.78 -11.09
C ALA A 74 3.60 21.01 -12.61
N SER A 75 4.57 21.78 -13.12
CA SER A 75 4.75 21.99 -14.56
C SER A 75 5.29 20.74 -15.28
N LYS A 76 5.89 19.82 -14.53
CA LYS A 76 6.36 18.51 -15.00
C LYS A 76 6.07 17.47 -13.93
N LEU A 77 5.54 16.32 -14.34
CA LEU A 77 5.39 15.16 -13.45
C LEU A 77 6.78 14.60 -13.15
N ARG A 78 7.19 14.65 -11.88
CA ARG A 78 8.43 14.05 -11.41
C ARG A 78 8.09 12.88 -10.50
N PRO A 79 8.38 11.63 -10.89
CA PRO A 79 8.22 10.51 -10.00
C PRO A 79 9.34 10.56 -8.95
N LEU A 80 9.02 11.12 -7.78
CA LEU A 80 9.98 11.27 -6.69
C LEU A 80 10.29 9.91 -6.06
N GLY A 81 11.59 9.65 -5.92
CA GLY A 81 12.17 8.40 -5.43
C GLY A 81 11.85 8.16 -3.97
N ALA A 82 11.04 7.15 -3.71
CA ALA A 82 10.81 6.60 -2.38
C ALA A 82 10.41 5.15 -2.53
N THR A 83 10.60 4.35 -1.49
CA THR A 83 9.99 3.02 -1.44
C THR A 83 8.59 3.11 -0.89
N MET A 84 7.74 2.21 -1.38
CA MET A 84 6.37 2.12 -0.97
C MET A 84 5.95 0.66 -0.84
N THR A 85 5.00 0.43 0.05
CA THR A 85 4.33 -0.84 0.22
C THR A 85 2.86 -0.74 -0.21
N LEU A 86 2.38 -1.74 -0.94
CA LEU A 86 0.96 -2.02 -1.06
C LEU A 86 0.60 -3.12 -0.08
N SER A 87 -0.23 -2.80 0.91
CA SER A 87 -0.75 -3.76 1.86
C SER A 87 -1.71 -4.73 1.17
N SER A 88 -1.84 -5.95 1.67
CA SER A 88 -2.70 -6.98 1.08
C SER A 88 -4.12 -6.53 0.71
N PRO A 89 -4.85 -5.72 1.51
CA PRO A 89 -6.22 -5.33 1.20
C PRO A 89 -6.42 -4.43 -0.03
N ILE A 90 -5.38 -3.77 -0.57
CA ILE A 90 -5.52 -2.92 -1.76
C ILE A 90 -5.19 -3.66 -3.06
N LEU A 91 -4.48 -4.79 -2.97
CA LEU A 91 -4.09 -5.59 -4.14
C LEU A 91 -5.27 -6.15 -4.95
N PRO A 92 -6.43 -6.53 -4.37
CA PRO A 92 -7.62 -6.86 -5.16
C PRO A 92 -8.09 -5.74 -6.10
N VAL A 93 -7.93 -4.47 -5.71
CA VAL A 93 -8.31 -3.33 -6.58
C VAL A 93 -7.40 -3.30 -7.81
N PHE A 94 -6.11 -3.54 -7.64
CA PHE A 94 -5.17 -3.63 -8.75
C PHE A 94 -5.39 -4.89 -9.60
N GLU A 95 -5.80 -6.01 -9.01
CA GLU A 95 -6.21 -7.21 -9.76
C GLU A 95 -7.43 -6.91 -10.63
N GLN A 96 -8.47 -6.29 -10.06
CA GLN A 96 -9.65 -5.87 -10.80
C GLN A 96 -9.30 -4.90 -11.92
N LEU A 97 -8.36 -3.97 -11.68
CA LEU A 97 -7.86 -3.05 -12.70
C LEU A 97 -7.02 -3.73 -13.80
N GLY A 98 -6.64 -5.01 -13.66
CA GLY A 98 -5.74 -5.71 -14.58
C GLY A 98 -4.27 -5.31 -14.45
N LEU A 99 -3.91 -4.62 -13.35
CA LEU A 99 -2.58 -4.03 -13.13
C LEU A 99 -1.71 -4.84 -12.18
N LEU A 100 -2.28 -5.85 -11.51
CA LEU A 100 -1.56 -6.62 -10.49
C LEU A 100 -0.32 -7.33 -11.07
N ASP A 101 -0.42 -7.94 -12.24
CA ASP A 101 0.70 -8.69 -12.82
C ASP A 101 1.88 -7.78 -13.17
N GLU A 102 1.62 -6.54 -13.61
CA GLU A 102 2.66 -5.54 -13.79
C GLU A 102 3.30 -5.13 -12.46
N ILE A 103 2.50 -4.93 -11.41
CA ILE A 103 3.00 -4.66 -10.05
C ILE A 103 3.92 -5.78 -9.58
N ILE A 104 3.55 -7.04 -9.81
CA ILE A 104 4.37 -8.20 -9.43
C ILE A 104 5.74 -8.17 -10.12
N LYS A 105 5.82 -7.73 -11.39
CA LYS A 105 7.09 -7.67 -12.14
C LYS A 105 8.11 -6.69 -11.57
N PHE A 106 7.67 -5.59 -10.96
CA PHE A 106 8.57 -4.57 -10.39
C PHE A 106 8.56 -4.52 -8.85
N SER A 107 7.97 -5.50 -8.18
CA SER A 107 7.90 -5.57 -6.71
C SER A 107 8.34 -6.90 -6.16
N TYR A 108 8.79 -6.89 -4.92
CA TYR A 108 8.99 -8.11 -4.15
C TYR A 108 7.88 -8.30 -3.11
N PRO A 109 7.46 -9.55 -2.83
CA PRO A 109 6.66 -9.83 -1.65
C PRO A 109 7.49 -9.53 -0.39
N CYS A 110 6.86 -8.97 0.64
CA CYS A 110 7.48 -8.64 1.92
C CYS A 110 6.90 -9.56 3.00
N PRO A 111 7.59 -10.64 3.38
CA PRO A 111 7.08 -11.61 4.35
C PRO A 111 7.25 -11.13 5.80
N GLN A 112 8.26 -10.32 6.09
CA GLN A 112 8.51 -9.79 7.42
C GLN A 112 9.34 -8.50 7.42
N ILE A 113 9.43 -7.85 8.59
CA ILE A 113 10.40 -6.79 8.92
C ILE A 113 11.21 -7.26 10.11
N ASP A 114 12.52 -7.32 9.98
CA ASP A 114 13.44 -7.65 11.07
C ASP A 114 13.84 -6.36 11.81
N ILE A 115 13.80 -6.37 13.14
CA ILE A 115 14.00 -5.20 14.00
C ILE A 115 15.26 -5.42 14.83
N TYR A 116 16.12 -4.40 14.87
CA TYR A 116 17.41 -4.41 15.51
C TYR A 116 17.58 -3.21 16.44
N ASP A 117 18.37 -3.40 17.49
CA ASP A 117 18.80 -2.32 18.38
C ASP A 117 20.01 -1.56 17.78
N ALA A 118 20.44 -0.48 18.43
CA ALA A 118 21.52 0.39 17.99
C ALA A 118 22.87 -0.32 17.86
N ASP A 119 23.09 -1.40 18.62
CA ASP A 119 24.27 -2.26 18.57
C ASP A 119 24.16 -3.37 17.50
N LEU A 120 23.11 -3.34 16.68
CA LEU A 120 22.74 -4.34 15.68
C LEU A 120 22.33 -5.71 16.24
N SER A 121 22.08 -5.82 17.55
CA SER A 121 21.46 -7.01 18.12
C SER A 121 20.01 -7.13 17.64
N SER A 122 19.55 -8.37 17.40
CA SER A 122 18.17 -8.61 16.95
C SER A 122 17.18 -8.43 18.10
N LEU A 123 16.22 -7.52 17.93
CA LEU A 123 15.08 -7.33 18.85
C LEU A 123 13.88 -8.23 18.50
N GLY A 124 13.79 -8.69 17.25
CA GLY A 124 12.74 -9.59 16.79
C GLY A 124 12.25 -9.27 15.39
N SER A 125 11.16 -9.90 14.96
CA SER A 125 10.63 -9.74 13.60
C SER A 125 9.11 -9.57 13.59
N TYR A 126 8.62 -8.70 12.72
CA TYR A 126 7.21 -8.54 12.42
C TYR A 126 6.84 -9.34 11.17
N LYS A 127 6.08 -10.43 11.31
CA LYS A 127 5.72 -11.32 10.19
C LYS A 127 4.34 -10.98 9.62
N PHE A 128 4.24 -10.93 8.29
CA PHE A 128 3.01 -10.58 7.56
C PHE A 128 2.18 -11.78 7.09
N HIS A 129 2.59 -13.02 7.37
CA HIS A 129 1.90 -14.23 6.88
C HIS A 129 0.41 -14.30 7.23
N ALA A 130 -0.01 -13.76 8.39
CA ALA A 130 -1.43 -13.72 8.75
C ALA A 130 -2.26 -12.90 7.76
N MET A 131 -1.70 -11.81 7.21
CA MET A 131 -2.39 -10.99 6.21
C MET A 131 -2.51 -11.66 4.87
N GLU A 132 -1.44 -12.31 4.44
CA GLU A 132 -1.47 -13.10 3.21
C GLU A 132 -2.51 -14.22 3.31
N ARG A 133 -2.53 -15.00 4.40
CA ARG A 133 -3.55 -16.06 4.58
C ARG A 133 -4.98 -15.54 4.56
N LEU A 134 -5.23 -14.38 5.16
CA LEU A 134 -6.57 -13.79 5.25
C LEU A 134 -7.05 -13.14 3.96
N THR A 135 -6.15 -12.79 3.04
CA THR A 135 -6.51 -11.99 1.86
C THR A 135 -6.13 -12.65 0.53
N GLY A 136 -5.23 -13.63 0.54
CA GLY A 136 -4.65 -14.25 -0.64
C GLY A 136 -3.51 -13.45 -1.27
N TYR A 137 -3.08 -12.35 -0.61
CA TYR A 137 -2.13 -11.41 -1.18
C TYR A 137 -0.98 -11.10 -0.23
N PRO A 138 0.29 -11.32 -0.64
CA PRO A 138 1.43 -10.82 0.11
C PRO A 138 1.55 -9.31 -0.04
N ILE A 139 2.06 -8.64 0.99
CA ILE A 139 2.44 -7.22 0.89
C ILE A 139 3.49 -7.08 -0.21
N ARG A 140 3.35 -6.07 -1.06
CA ARG A 140 4.29 -5.80 -2.15
C ARG A 140 5.13 -4.57 -1.85
N LEU A 141 6.45 -4.68 -1.98
CA LEU A 141 7.44 -3.63 -1.77
C LEU A 141 8.10 -3.26 -3.10
N PHE A 142 8.14 -1.96 -3.41
CA PHE A 142 8.70 -1.46 -4.67
C PHE A 142 9.06 0.03 -4.59
N ALA A 143 9.78 0.53 -5.59
CA ALA A 143 10.01 1.96 -5.77
C ALA A 143 8.72 2.67 -6.22
N ARG A 144 8.23 3.62 -5.42
CA ARG A 144 7.03 4.45 -5.65
C ARG A 144 6.93 5.03 -7.07
N PRO A 145 8.02 5.54 -7.71
CA PRO A 145 8.02 5.92 -9.12
C PRO A 145 7.35 4.93 -10.06
N ARG A 146 7.56 3.63 -9.86
CA ARG A 146 7.02 2.57 -10.72
C ARG A 146 5.50 2.50 -10.68
N LEU A 147 4.88 2.61 -9.50
CA LEU A 147 3.42 2.64 -9.42
C LEU A 147 2.84 3.94 -9.98
N HIS A 148 3.51 5.07 -9.75
CA HIS A 148 3.08 6.35 -10.32
C HIS A 148 3.06 6.28 -11.85
N GLU A 149 4.14 5.78 -12.46
CA GLU A 149 4.24 5.57 -13.89
C GLU A 149 3.18 4.59 -14.42
N LEU A 150 2.97 3.46 -13.74
CA LEU A 150 1.95 2.48 -14.11
C LEU A 150 0.55 3.11 -14.15
N LEU A 151 0.19 3.87 -13.11
CA LEU A 151 -1.11 4.54 -13.01
C LEU A 151 -1.24 5.67 -14.04
N LEU A 152 -0.16 6.42 -14.27
CA LEU A 152 -0.16 7.52 -15.24
C LEU A 152 -0.45 7.01 -16.66
N ARG A 153 0.09 5.85 -17.05
CA ARG A 153 -0.15 5.22 -18.36
C ARG A 153 -1.61 4.81 -18.57
N GLN A 154 -2.40 4.68 -17.51
CA GLN A 154 -3.83 4.37 -17.60
C GLN A 154 -4.67 5.59 -17.98
N ILE A 155 -4.09 6.80 -17.98
CA ILE A 155 -4.79 8.05 -18.21
C ILE A 155 -4.38 8.63 -19.58
N PRO A 156 -5.34 8.89 -20.48
CA PRO A 156 -5.05 9.60 -21.73
C PRO A 156 -4.38 10.96 -21.44
N PRO A 157 -3.27 11.32 -22.11
CA PRO A 157 -2.53 12.55 -21.80
C PRO A 157 -3.36 13.84 -21.85
N HIS A 158 -4.35 13.91 -22.74
CA HIS A 158 -5.24 15.08 -22.88
C HIS A 158 -6.20 15.28 -21.69
N LYS A 159 -6.37 14.27 -20.82
CA LYS A 159 -7.18 14.37 -19.58
C LYS A 159 -6.38 14.87 -18.38
N ILE A 160 -5.11 15.25 -18.57
CA ILE A 160 -4.24 15.80 -17.53
C ILE A 160 -3.76 17.19 -17.96
N SER A 161 -3.98 18.20 -17.12
CA SER A 161 -3.40 19.53 -17.30
C SER A 161 -2.40 19.86 -16.20
N LEU A 162 -1.16 20.08 -16.60
CA LEU A 162 -0.04 20.46 -15.74
C LEU A 162 -0.03 21.97 -15.49
N GLY A 163 0.70 22.43 -14.47
CA GLY A 163 0.77 23.84 -14.09
C GLY A 163 -0.54 24.44 -13.56
N LYS A 164 -1.56 23.60 -13.27
CA LYS A 164 -2.87 24.03 -12.79
C LYS A 164 -2.93 23.95 -11.26
N LYS A 165 -2.53 25.03 -10.58
CA LYS A 165 -2.67 25.16 -9.12
C LYS A 165 -4.02 25.79 -8.77
N VAL A 166 -4.90 25.02 -8.14
CA VAL A 166 -6.19 25.52 -7.62
C VAL A 166 -5.97 26.40 -6.39
N LEU A 167 -6.60 27.58 -6.39
CA LEU A 167 -6.55 28.55 -5.30
C LEU A 167 -7.87 28.64 -4.53
N LYS A 168 -8.99 28.48 -5.24
CA LYS A 168 -10.34 28.67 -4.71
C LYS A 168 -11.33 27.77 -5.43
N ILE A 169 -12.32 27.30 -4.70
CA ILE A 169 -13.50 26.63 -5.23
C ILE A 169 -14.72 27.35 -4.67
N ASP A 170 -15.57 27.85 -5.57
CA ASP A 170 -16.89 28.40 -5.27
C ASP A 170 -17.98 27.44 -5.75
N TYR A 171 -19.22 27.68 -5.32
CA TYR A 171 -20.38 26.87 -5.73
C TYR A 171 -21.41 27.80 -6.37
N ALA A 172 -21.86 27.46 -7.58
CA ALA A 172 -22.90 28.22 -8.26
C ALA A 172 -24.17 28.30 -7.41
N ALA A 173 -24.91 29.41 -7.50
CA ALA A 173 -26.21 29.53 -6.84
C ALA A 173 -27.15 28.43 -7.35
N MET A 174 -27.89 27.80 -6.45
CA MET A 174 -28.92 26.82 -6.82
C MET A 174 -30.04 27.61 -7.54
N GLU A 175 -30.21 27.40 -8.85
CA GLU A 175 -31.53 27.62 -9.45
C GLU A 175 -32.47 26.53 -8.93
N LYS A 176 -33.76 26.83 -8.78
CA LYS A 176 -34.73 26.04 -7.99
C LYS A 176 -34.80 24.53 -8.30
N ASP A 177 -34.23 24.03 -9.39
CA ASP A 177 -34.19 22.61 -9.75
C ASP A 177 -32.84 22.12 -10.31
N LYS A 178 -31.74 22.86 -10.13
CA LYS A 178 -30.39 22.42 -10.54
C LYS A 178 -29.43 22.33 -9.37
N ASP A 179 -28.82 21.16 -9.27
CA ASP A 179 -27.68 20.92 -8.41
C ASP A 179 -26.54 21.93 -8.70
N SER A 180 -26.12 22.68 -7.68
CA SER A 180 -25.00 23.63 -7.79
C SER A 180 -23.77 22.92 -8.33
N SER A 181 -23.12 23.51 -9.34
CA SER A 181 -21.83 23.07 -9.86
C SER A 181 -20.69 23.77 -9.10
N ALA A 182 -19.50 23.18 -9.13
CA ALA A 182 -18.30 23.77 -8.55
C ALA A 182 -17.55 24.62 -9.58
N ILE A 183 -17.14 25.81 -9.17
CA ILE A 183 -16.32 26.73 -9.97
C ILE A 183 -14.91 26.74 -9.38
N ILE A 184 -13.93 26.38 -10.19
CA ILE A 184 -12.55 26.13 -9.79
C ILE A 184 -11.68 27.25 -10.33
N HIS A 185 -11.03 28.00 -9.45
CA HIS A 185 -10.14 29.11 -9.82
C HIS A 185 -8.68 28.69 -9.67
N CYS A 186 -7.92 28.84 -10.74
CA CYS A 186 -6.51 28.49 -10.81
C CYS A 186 -5.60 29.72 -10.66
N SER A 187 -4.32 29.49 -10.35
CA SER A 187 -3.32 30.55 -10.15
C SER A 187 -2.94 31.31 -11.41
N ASP A 188 -3.28 30.80 -12.58
CA ASP A 188 -3.09 31.44 -13.89
C ASP A 188 -4.31 32.27 -14.32
N ASN A 189 -5.21 32.59 -13.37
CA ASN A 189 -6.48 33.29 -13.56
C ASN A 189 -7.51 32.54 -14.42
N THR A 190 -7.27 31.27 -14.77
CA THR A 190 -8.27 30.45 -15.46
C THR A 190 -9.32 29.93 -14.47
N SER A 191 -10.56 29.79 -14.94
CA SER A 191 -11.67 29.27 -14.15
C SER A 191 -12.42 28.17 -14.92
N TYR A 192 -12.86 27.13 -14.21
CA TYR A 192 -13.53 25.97 -14.81
C TYR A 192 -14.75 25.57 -13.98
N GLN A 193 -15.84 25.25 -14.66
CA GLN A 193 -17.06 24.76 -14.04
C GLN A 193 -17.16 23.23 -14.19
N TRP A 194 -17.42 22.53 -13.09
CA TRP A 194 -17.50 21.07 -13.04
C TRP A 194 -18.61 20.59 -12.11
N ASP A 195 -19.13 19.39 -12.37
CA ASP A 195 -20.23 18.82 -11.60
C ASP A 195 -19.76 18.41 -10.20
N MET A 196 -18.55 17.85 -10.09
CA MET A 196 -17.90 17.47 -8.83
C MET A 196 -16.41 17.80 -8.84
N VAL A 197 -15.86 18.05 -7.64
CA VAL A 197 -14.42 18.23 -7.42
C VAL A 197 -13.93 17.24 -6.37
N VAL A 198 -12.85 16.53 -6.67
CA VAL A 198 -12.14 15.67 -5.71
C VAL A 198 -10.75 16.24 -5.46
N GLY A 199 -10.50 16.70 -4.24
CA GLY A 199 -9.18 17.13 -3.77
C GLY A 199 -8.30 15.93 -3.45
N ALA A 200 -7.32 15.66 -4.30
CA ALA A 200 -6.26 14.67 -4.12
C ALA A 200 -4.87 15.36 -4.07
N ASP A 201 -4.84 16.61 -3.60
CA ASP A 201 -3.72 17.57 -3.66
C ASP A 201 -2.82 17.55 -2.40
N GLY A 202 -2.86 16.45 -1.66
CA GLY A 202 -1.90 16.14 -0.59
C GLY A 202 -2.21 16.77 0.78
N ALA A 203 -1.26 16.63 1.71
CA ALA A 203 -1.43 17.03 3.10
C ALA A 203 -1.80 18.52 3.27
N TYR A 204 -1.24 19.39 2.44
CA TYR A 204 -1.47 20.84 2.43
C TYR A 204 -2.59 21.27 1.47
N SER A 205 -3.56 20.39 1.22
CA SER A 205 -4.67 20.57 0.27
C SER A 205 -5.25 21.99 0.27
N GLY A 206 -5.17 22.65 -0.88
CA GLY A 206 -5.84 23.92 -1.16
C GLY A 206 -7.35 23.70 -1.32
N VAL A 207 -7.76 22.55 -1.86
CA VAL A 207 -9.17 22.14 -1.96
C VAL A 207 -9.81 22.08 -0.58
N ARG A 208 -9.18 21.38 0.39
CA ARG A 208 -9.67 21.30 1.77
C ARG A 208 -9.79 22.68 2.41
N GLN A 209 -8.78 23.53 2.24
CA GLN A 209 -8.80 24.88 2.81
C GLN A 209 -9.94 25.72 2.22
N SER A 210 -10.15 25.67 0.90
CA SER A 210 -11.26 26.38 0.25
C SER A 210 -12.62 25.87 0.72
N MET A 211 -12.77 24.55 0.85
CA MET A 211 -13.95 23.88 1.38
C MET A 211 -14.28 24.35 2.81
N TYR A 212 -13.26 24.39 3.68
CA TYR A 212 -13.40 24.83 5.08
C TYR A 212 -13.77 26.30 5.23
N ARG A 213 -13.31 27.19 4.34
CA ARG A 213 -13.70 28.61 4.35
C ARG A 213 -15.20 28.78 4.11
N HIS A 214 -15.77 28.02 3.16
CA HIS A 214 -17.21 28.05 2.89
C HIS A 214 -18.02 27.54 4.08
N MET A 215 -17.57 26.46 4.72
CA MET A 215 -18.25 25.92 5.89
C MET A 215 -18.22 26.91 7.06
N ASN A 216 -17.08 27.50 7.41
CA ASN A 216 -16.99 28.42 8.55
C ASN A 216 -17.96 29.62 8.49
N GLY A 217 -18.45 30.00 7.31
CA GLY A 217 -19.48 31.04 7.13
C GLY A 217 -20.94 30.56 7.28
N GLN A 218 -21.21 29.24 7.23
CA GLN A 218 -22.57 28.66 7.17
C GLN A 218 -22.79 27.50 8.18
N GLU A 219 -21.79 26.66 8.41
CA GLU A 219 -21.79 25.47 9.26
C GLU A 219 -20.47 25.37 10.06
N LYS A 220 -20.55 25.25 11.40
CA LYS A 220 -19.34 25.20 12.24
C LYS A 220 -18.51 23.94 11.96
N LEU A 221 -17.27 24.11 11.48
CA LEU A 221 -16.30 23.02 11.36
C LEU A 221 -16.02 22.36 12.72
N PRO A 222 -15.84 21.03 12.78
CA PRO A 222 -15.41 20.35 14.01
C PRO A 222 -14.11 20.94 14.57
N LYS A 223 -14.01 21.15 15.89
CA LYS A 223 -12.80 21.67 16.55
C LYS A 223 -11.52 20.89 16.20
N GLN A 224 -11.63 19.58 15.96
CA GLN A 224 -10.50 18.74 15.55
C GLN A 224 -9.95 19.16 14.17
N ASP A 225 -10.82 19.55 13.24
CA ASP A 225 -10.46 19.89 11.87
C ASP A 225 -9.84 21.29 11.77
N GLN A 226 -10.10 22.14 12.75
CA GLN A 226 -9.49 23.47 12.89
C GLN A 226 -8.04 23.42 13.43
N LYS A 227 -7.63 22.33 14.09
CA LYS A 227 -6.25 22.21 14.60
C LYS A 227 -5.23 22.17 13.46
N SER A 228 -4.03 22.68 13.68
CA SER A 228 -2.96 22.53 12.68
C SER A 228 -2.52 21.08 12.51
N LEU A 229 -1.91 20.79 11.36
CA LEU A 229 -1.16 19.56 11.16
C LEU A 229 0.03 19.52 12.14
N LEU A 230 0.30 18.36 12.71
CA LEU A 230 1.47 18.13 13.57
C LEU A 230 2.46 17.24 12.83
N ALA A 231 3.65 17.73 12.54
CA ALA A 231 4.75 16.92 12.02
C ALA A 231 5.51 16.31 13.21
N GLY A 232 5.16 15.09 13.60
CA GLY A 232 5.85 14.40 14.71
C GLY A 232 7.22 13.85 14.29
N HIS A 233 7.44 13.64 13.00
CA HIS A 233 8.62 12.99 12.46
C HIS A 233 9.08 13.64 11.16
N ILE A 234 10.39 13.58 10.93
CA ILE A 234 11.06 13.89 9.68
C ILE A 234 11.68 12.60 9.17
N THR A 235 11.51 12.31 7.89
CA THR A 235 12.16 11.19 7.24
C THR A 235 13.02 11.68 6.08
N ILE A 236 14.28 11.29 6.05
CA ILE A 236 15.08 11.33 4.81
C ILE A 236 15.11 9.93 4.24
N LEU A 237 14.91 9.82 2.94
CA LEU A 237 14.81 8.53 2.27
C LEU A 237 15.41 8.60 0.87
N GLY A 238 15.77 7.43 0.34
CA GLY A 238 16.32 7.31 -1.00
C GLY A 238 16.33 5.88 -1.51
N VAL A 239 16.66 5.73 -2.79
CA VAL A 239 16.85 4.45 -3.46
C VAL A 239 18.19 4.48 -4.19
N THR A 240 19.08 3.55 -3.86
CA THR A 240 20.42 3.49 -4.43
C THR A 240 20.40 3.16 -5.92
N ARG A 241 21.53 3.39 -6.60
CA ARG A 241 21.86 2.63 -7.83
C ARG A 241 21.95 1.13 -7.49
N PRO A 242 21.97 0.22 -8.50
CA PRO A 242 22.26 -1.19 -8.25
C PRO A 242 23.54 -1.35 -7.41
N MET A 243 23.46 -2.12 -6.35
CA MET A 243 24.52 -2.39 -5.38
C MET A 243 25.06 -3.81 -5.60
N ASP A 244 26.29 -4.04 -5.15
CA ASP A 244 26.94 -5.35 -5.24
C ASP A 244 26.31 -6.36 -4.26
N PRO A 245 25.70 -7.47 -4.74
CA PRO A 245 25.13 -8.52 -3.89
C PRO A 245 26.18 -9.31 -3.09
N GLU A 246 27.46 -9.29 -3.46
CA GLU A 246 28.51 -9.91 -2.66
C GLU A 246 28.81 -9.08 -1.41
N LYS A 247 28.78 -7.75 -1.53
CA LYS A 247 28.87 -6.83 -0.38
C LYS A 247 27.60 -6.85 0.47
N TYR A 248 26.42 -6.86 -0.16
CA TYR A 248 25.13 -6.83 0.52
C TYR A 248 24.35 -8.12 0.22
N THR A 249 24.62 -9.17 0.99
CA THR A 249 24.10 -10.53 0.75
C THR A 249 22.58 -10.62 0.76
N GLN A 250 21.89 -9.68 1.41
CA GLN A 250 20.43 -9.57 1.41
C GLN A 250 19.85 -9.34 0.02
N LEU A 251 20.63 -8.79 -0.92
CA LEU A 251 20.25 -8.59 -2.32
C LEU A 251 20.29 -9.89 -3.15
N LYS A 252 20.94 -10.95 -2.65
CA LYS A 252 20.92 -12.28 -3.30
C LYS A 252 19.52 -12.91 -3.24
N ASN A 253 18.67 -12.49 -2.31
CA ASN A 253 17.26 -12.88 -2.28
C ASN A 253 16.47 -12.11 -3.35
N THR A 254 16.22 -12.74 -4.49
CA THR A 254 15.49 -12.15 -5.62
C THR A 254 14.01 -12.54 -5.66
N THR A 255 13.52 -13.32 -4.69
CA THR A 255 12.13 -13.78 -4.68
C THR A 255 11.28 -13.06 -3.63
N SER A 256 11.91 -12.46 -2.63
CA SER A 256 11.26 -11.71 -1.55
C SER A 256 12.11 -10.54 -1.09
N ALA A 257 11.47 -9.50 -0.57
CA ALA A 257 12.15 -8.37 0.02
C ALA A 257 12.70 -8.78 1.40
N THR A 258 13.99 -8.55 1.59
CA THR A 258 14.59 -8.45 2.92
C THR A 258 14.38 -7.03 3.42
N VAL A 259 13.86 -6.87 4.63
CA VAL A 259 13.54 -5.56 5.21
C VAL A 259 14.01 -5.52 6.66
N SER A 260 14.83 -4.53 6.99
CA SER A 260 15.38 -4.36 8.33
C SER A 260 15.13 -2.95 8.86
N GLN A 261 14.84 -2.86 10.15
CA GLN A 261 14.66 -1.62 10.89
C GLN A 261 15.60 -1.60 12.09
N THR A 262 16.40 -0.55 12.21
CA THR A 262 17.26 -0.31 13.37
C THR A 262 16.70 0.86 14.16
N VAL A 263 16.54 0.70 15.47
CA VAL A 263 16.08 1.77 16.37
C VAL A 263 17.26 2.28 17.18
N TYR A 264 17.32 3.59 17.39
CA TYR A 264 18.40 4.24 18.14
C TYR A 264 17.83 4.99 19.37
N PRO A 265 18.61 5.10 20.46
CA PRO A 265 18.16 5.75 21.70
C PRO A 265 17.89 7.25 21.53
N ASP A 266 18.48 7.90 20.53
CA ASP A 266 18.32 9.33 20.24
C ASP A 266 17.03 9.69 19.48
N ARG A 267 16.01 8.81 19.55
CA ARG A 267 14.68 8.95 18.92
C ARG A 267 14.74 8.94 17.39
N THR A 268 15.65 8.13 16.86
CA THR A 268 15.80 7.96 15.43
C THR A 268 15.71 6.48 15.07
N GLY A 269 15.44 6.21 13.79
CA GLY A 269 15.43 4.86 13.27
C GLY A 269 15.92 4.84 11.84
N CYS A 270 16.63 3.78 11.47
CA CYS A 270 17.01 3.49 10.10
C CYS A 270 16.15 2.35 9.58
N HIS A 271 15.78 2.42 8.31
CA HIS A 271 15.07 1.39 7.58
C HIS A 271 15.86 1.10 6.32
N VAL A 272 16.10 -0.18 6.02
CA VAL A 272 16.71 -0.64 4.79
C VAL A 272 15.90 -1.79 4.20
N ALA A 273 15.76 -1.79 2.88
CA ALA A 273 14.90 -2.73 2.18
C ALA A 273 15.45 -3.06 0.79
N SER A 274 15.35 -4.32 0.38
CA SER A 274 15.83 -4.76 -0.93
C SER A 274 14.73 -4.55 -1.95
N LEU A 275 15.09 -3.98 -3.08
CA LEU A 275 14.20 -3.80 -4.22
C LEU A 275 14.72 -4.60 -5.43
N PRO A 276 13.84 -4.92 -6.40
CA PRO A 276 14.26 -5.49 -7.67
C PRO A 276 15.37 -4.68 -8.34
N GLY A 277 16.29 -5.37 -9.03
CA GLY A 277 17.44 -4.74 -9.69
C GLY A 277 18.62 -4.43 -8.76
N ASN A 278 18.78 -5.20 -7.68
CA ASN A 278 19.84 -5.05 -6.68
C ASN A 278 19.90 -3.66 -6.05
N GLN A 279 18.76 -2.97 -5.94
CA GLN A 279 18.70 -1.65 -5.33
C GLN A 279 18.37 -1.76 -3.85
N ILE A 280 18.93 -0.85 -3.05
CA ILE A 280 18.61 -0.69 -1.64
C ILE A 280 17.74 0.56 -1.49
N SER A 281 16.56 0.37 -0.94
CA SER A 281 15.80 1.44 -0.35
C SER A 281 16.31 1.71 1.05
N TRP A 282 16.40 2.98 1.42
CA TRP A 282 16.69 3.35 2.80
C TRP A 282 15.86 4.54 3.26
N ALA A 283 15.66 4.63 4.57
CA ALA A 283 15.07 5.79 5.21
C ALA A 283 15.67 5.97 6.61
N ILE A 284 15.87 7.23 7.00
CA ILE A 284 16.26 7.65 8.33
C ILE A 284 15.11 8.50 8.87
N CYS A 285 14.42 7.98 9.88
CA CYS A 285 13.34 8.66 10.56
C CYS A 285 13.85 9.30 11.85
N VAL A 286 13.47 10.54 12.11
CA VAL A 286 13.79 11.30 13.31
C VAL A 286 12.48 11.78 13.93
N GLN A 287 12.26 11.43 15.18
CA GLN A 287 11.16 11.95 15.95
C GLN A 287 11.48 13.33 16.51
N LEU A 288 10.56 14.27 16.28
CA LEU A 288 10.63 15.63 16.79
C LEU A 288 10.00 15.72 18.19
N THR A 289 10.59 16.58 19.03
CA THR A 289 9.91 17.11 20.21
C THR A 289 8.70 17.96 19.80
N PRO A 290 7.75 18.19 20.72
CA PRO A 290 6.66 19.13 20.48
C PRO A 290 7.13 20.55 20.12
N GLN A 291 8.30 20.98 20.62
CA GLN A 291 8.85 22.30 20.29
C GLN A 291 9.46 22.31 18.88
N GLU A 292 10.32 21.34 18.55
CA GLU A 292 10.88 21.20 17.20
C GLU A 292 9.78 21.05 16.14
N ALA A 293 8.71 20.31 16.44
CA ALA A 293 7.56 20.16 15.54
C ALA A 293 6.85 21.50 15.25
N LYS A 294 6.75 22.40 16.24
CA LYS A 294 6.20 23.74 16.05
C LYS A 294 7.13 24.61 15.20
N ASP A 295 8.43 24.57 15.47
CA ASP A 295 9.43 25.37 14.74
C ASP A 295 9.52 24.95 13.26
N GLN A 296 9.21 23.69 12.96
CA GLN A 296 9.18 23.14 11.59
C GLN A 296 7.82 23.33 10.89
N GLN A 297 6.78 23.78 11.59
CA GLN A 297 5.38 23.80 11.10
C GLN A 297 5.16 24.68 9.86
N PHE A 298 6.06 25.63 9.61
CA PHE A 298 6.02 26.55 8.45
C PHE A 298 6.79 26.03 7.22
N ARG A 299 7.49 24.89 7.32
CA ARG A 299 8.25 24.35 6.19
C ARG A 299 7.37 23.37 5.41
N ASN A 300 7.11 23.68 4.14
CA ASN A 300 6.37 22.78 3.25
C ASN A 300 7.17 21.50 3.02
N SER A 301 6.46 20.36 2.98
CA SER A 301 6.93 19.08 2.43
C SER A 301 7.15 19.17 0.91
N GLU A 302 8.01 20.09 0.48
CA GLU A 302 8.56 20.07 -0.88
C GLU A 302 9.79 19.17 -0.88
N TRP A 303 9.81 18.29 -1.87
CA TRP A 303 10.85 17.31 -2.10
C TRP A 303 12.07 18.03 -2.68
N VAL A 304 12.77 18.81 -1.83
CA VAL A 304 13.89 19.67 -2.23
C VAL A 304 15.21 18.94 -1.98
N SER A 305 16.06 18.86 -3.00
CA SER A 305 17.36 18.15 -3.00
C SER A 305 18.44 18.85 -2.18
N ASP A 306 18.39 20.18 -2.05
CA ASP A 306 19.57 20.96 -1.67
C ASP A 306 19.69 21.23 -0.15
N VAL A 307 18.69 20.85 0.65
CA VAL A 307 18.61 21.16 2.11
C VAL A 307 19.11 19.99 2.99
N ASN A 308 19.64 18.93 2.38
CA ASN A 308 19.80 17.63 3.04
C ASN A 308 21.20 17.37 3.64
N ASP A 309 22.24 18.07 3.20
CA ASP A 309 23.63 17.69 3.49
C ASP A 309 23.99 17.76 4.99
N ALA A 310 23.57 18.82 5.70
CA ALA A 310 23.83 18.93 7.15
C ALA A 310 23.05 17.87 7.96
N PHE A 311 21.85 17.49 7.51
CA PHE A 311 21.07 16.45 8.16
C PHE A 311 21.67 15.08 7.92
N ILE A 312 22.03 14.77 6.67
CA ILE A 312 22.67 13.51 6.27
C ILE A 312 23.95 13.26 7.06
N ARG A 313 24.82 14.28 7.20
CA ARG A 313 26.10 14.17 7.93
C ARG A 313 25.96 13.56 9.32
N ARG A 314 24.87 13.85 10.04
CA ARG A 314 24.62 13.33 11.40
C ARG A 314 24.46 11.82 11.47
N PHE A 315 24.15 11.18 10.35
CA PHE A 315 23.77 9.77 10.30
C PHE A 315 24.72 8.90 9.49
N ARG A 316 25.75 9.49 8.86
CA ARG A 316 26.65 8.77 7.96
C ARG A 316 27.39 7.65 8.66
N ASP A 317 27.91 7.90 9.86
CA ASP A 317 28.75 6.94 10.59
C ASP A 317 27.95 5.82 11.28
N ARG A 318 26.62 5.81 11.10
CA ARG A 318 25.78 4.79 11.73
C ARG A 318 26.00 3.43 11.08
N PRO A 319 26.17 2.36 11.87
CA PRO A 319 26.32 1.03 11.33
C PRO A 319 25.04 0.60 10.61
N CYS A 320 25.19 -0.04 9.46
CA CYS A 320 24.09 -0.66 8.76
C CYS A 320 24.04 -2.15 9.09
N VAL A 321 22.86 -2.68 9.40
CA VAL A 321 22.66 -4.10 9.69
C VAL A 321 22.99 -5.03 8.50
N TRP A 322 23.05 -4.48 7.29
CA TRP A 322 23.47 -5.22 6.09
C TRP A 322 24.97 -5.16 5.82
N GLY A 323 25.74 -4.53 6.72
CA GLY A 323 27.18 -4.31 6.60
C GLY A 323 27.54 -2.89 6.18
N GLY A 324 28.72 -2.42 6.63
CA GLY A 324 29.19 -1.06 6.40
C GLY A 324 28.41 0.00 7.18
N THR A 325 28.30 1.20 6.62
CA THR A 325 27.61 2.34 7.25
C THR A 325 26.41 2.82 6.44
N MET A 326 25.54 3.60 7.07
CA MET A 326 24.50 4.34 6.35
C MET A 326 25.11 5.34 5.34
N GLY A 327 26.31 5.87 5.62
CA GLY A 327 27.06 6.72 4.69
C GLY A 327 27.32 6.04 3.35
N ASP A 328 27.71 4.76 3.36
CA ASP A 328 27.96 3.99 2.13
C ASP A 328 26.70 3.89 1.25
N ILE A 329 25.55 3.66 1.87
CA ILE A 329 24.25 3.55 1.19
C ILE A 329 23.84 4.93 0.64
N ILE A 330 24.02 5.98 1.43
CA ILE A 330 23.67 7.35 1.03
C ILE A 330 24.52 7.80 -0.16
N ASP A 331 25.82 7.50 -0.17
CA ASP A 331 26.72 7.87 -1.27
C ASP A 331 26.39 7.16 -2.59
N ALA A 332 25.88 5.93 -2.50
CA ALA A 332 25.40 5.18 -3.66
C ALA A 332 24.04 5.65 -4.19
N THR A 333 23.40 6.63 -3.53
CA THR A 333 22.09 7.15 -3.89
C THR A 333 22.20 8.41 -4.75
N PRO A 334 21.60 8.44 -5.96
CA PRO A 334 21.54 9.67 -6.75
C PRO A 334 20.86 10.80 -5.96
N ARG A 335 21.46 12.01 -5.94
CA ARG A 335 20.99 13.13 -5.10
C ARG A 335 19.54 13.51 -5.40
N GLU A 336 19.13 13.41 -6.66
CA GLU A 336 17.78 13.66 -7.14
C GLU A 336 16.73 12.64 -6.65
N LEU A 337 17.18 11.49 -6.14
CA LEU A 337 16.35 10.46 -5.51
C LEU A 337 16.38 10.52 -3.99
N ILE A 338 17.15 11.45 -3.40
CA ILE A 338 17.16 11.69 -1.96
C ILE A 338 16.10 12.74 -1.63
N SER A 339 15.24 12.39 -0.69
CA SER A 339 14.08 13.19 -0.35
C SER A 339 13.91 13.35 1.14
N LYS A 340 13.59 14.57 1.58
CA LYS A 340 13.19 14.86 2.94
C LYS A 340 11.68 15.08 3.00
N VAL A 341 11.02 14.37 3.90
CA VAL A 341 9.57 14.36 4.05
C VAL A 341 9.20 14.63 5.49
N TYR A 342 8.23 15.50 5.72
CA TYR A 342 7.60 15.65 7.02
C TYR A 342 6.41 14.68 7.10
N LEU A 343 6.37 13.89 8.17
CA LEU A 343 5.26 12.99 8.43
C LEU A 343 4.21 13.75 9.24
N GLU A 344 3.44 14.60 8.55
CA GLU A 344 2.33 15.28 9.20
C GLU A 344 1.24 14.26 9.58
N GLU A 345 0.73 14.31 10.80
CA GLU A 345 -0.31 13.42 11.27
C GLU A 345 -1.60 14.19 11.53
N LYS A 346 -2.69 13.82 10.84
CA LYS A 346 -4.05 14.27 11.18
C LYS A 346 -5.12 13.45 10.49
N MET A 347 -6.11 13.03 11.28
CA MET A 347 -7.39 12.56 10.76
C MET A 347 -8.38 13.72 10.82
N PHE A 348 -8.83 14.19 9.66
CA PHE A 348 -9.93 15.15 9.58
C PHE A 348 -11.26 14.40 9.73
N LYS A 349 -12.30 15.06 10.21
CA LYS A 349 -13.67 14.50 10.31
C LYS A 349 -14.50 14.86 9.08
N THR A 350 -14.28 16.04 8.53
CA THR A 350 -15.03 16.59 7.40
C THR A 350 -14.25 16.36 6.11
N TRP A 351 -14.77 15.44 5.28
CA TRP A 351 -14.13 14.99 4.03
C TRP A 351 -14.83 15.47 2.77
N TYR A 352 -16.00 16.06 2.91
CA TYR A 352 -16.76 16.61 1.79
C TYR A 352 -17.62 17.79 2.25
N TYR A 353 -18.01 18.62 1.29
CA TYR A 353 -18.99 19.68 1.43
C TYR A 353 -19.54 20.00 0.04
N LYS A 354 -20.86 20.00 -0.10
CA LYS A 354 -21.55 20.17 -1.40
C LYS A 354 -20.95 19.24 -2.47
N ARG A 355 -20.51 19.80 -3.61
CA ARG A 355 -19.89 19.08 -4.74
C ARG A 355 -18.40 18.80 -4.59
N THR A 356 -17.82 19.06 -3.42
CA THR A 356 -16.39 18.84 -3.18
C THR A 356 -16.20 17.68 -2.21
N ALA A 357 -15.33 16.75 -2.57
CA ALA A 357 -14.86 15.67 -1.72
C ALA A 357 -13.33 15.68 -1.64
N LEU A 358 -12.77 15.01 -0.64
CA LEU A 358 -11.34 14.92 -0.38
C LEU A 358 -10.88 13.46 -0.36
N LEU A 359 -9.69 13.21 -0.91
CA LEU A 359 -9.09 11.89 -1.05
C LEU A 359 -7.62 11.90 -0.61
N GLY A 360 -7.17 10.78 -0.04
CA GLY A 360 -5.76 10.60 0.32
C GLY A 360 -5.33 11.55 1.44
N ASP A 361 -4.11 12.05 1.36
CA ASP A 361 -3.53 12.95 2.37
C ASP A 361 -4.34 14.26 2.54
N ALA A 362 -5.23 14.58 1.60
CA ALA A 362 -6.14 15.72 1.73
C ALA A 362 -7.17 15.56 2.86
N CYS A 363 -7.60 14.34 3.21
CA CYS A 363 -8.61 14.09 4.27
C CYS A 363 -8.13 13.21 5.43
N HIS A 364 -7.05 12.47 5.25
CA HIS A 364 -6.47 11.65 6.29
C HIS A 364 -4.95 11.51 6.11
N LYS A 365 -4.19 11.71 7.17
CA LYS A 365 -2.77 11.36 7.22
C LYS A 365 -2.48 10.64 8.53
N THR A 366 -1.93 9.44 8.39
CA THR A 366 -2.03 8.31 9.33
C THR A 366 -1.58 8.67 10.75
N LYS A 367 -2.28 8.19 11.78
CA LYS A 367 -1.79 8.15 13.17
C LYS A 367 -1.04 6.82 13.38
N LYS A 368 0.22 6.71 12.94
CA LYS A 368 0.93 5.42 12.99
C LYS A 368 1.68 5.21 14.30
N GLU A 369 2.27 6.22 14.92
CA GLU A 369 3.25 5.94 16.00
C GLU A 369 2.71 5.86 17.41
N ARG A 370 1.63 6.57 17.75
CA ARG A 370 1.19 6.64 19.16
C ARG A 370 0.65 5.31 19.71
N PHE A 371 0.23 4.40 18.83
CA PHE A 371 -0.30 3.08 19.17
C PHE A 371 0.79 2.00 19.11
N LEU A 372 1.57 1.97 18.03
CA LEU A 372 2.68 1.03 17.85
C LEU A 372 3.72 1.17 18.98
N ARG A 373 4.08 2.38 19.40
CA ARG A 373 5.06 2.58 20.48
C ARG A 373 4.56 2.21 21.88
N ARG A 374 3.23 2.14 22.09
CA ARG A 374 2.61 1.77 23.37
C ARG A 374 2.38 0.26 23.50
N ILE A 375 2.51 -0.48 22.39
CA ILE A 375 2.22 -1.92 22.28
C ILE A 375 3.47 -2.74 21.94
N LEU A 376 4.41 -2.18 21.17
CA LEU A 376 5.60 -2.91 20.69
C LEU A 376 6.70 -3.11 21.74
N LEU A 377 6.67 -2.37 22.86
CA LEU A 377 7.57 -2.63 23.97
C LEU A 377 6.97 -3.71 24.90
N GLY A 378 7.08 -4.96 24.45
CA GLY A 378 7.49 -6.08 25.31
C GLY A 378 6.46 -7.03 25.94
N CYS A 379 5.17 -6.70 26.06
CA CYS A 379 4.26 -7.55 26.87
C CYS A 379 2.82 -7.68 26.33
N VAL A 380 2.63 -7.92 25.03
CA VAL A 380 1.28 -8.07 24.47
C VAL A 380 1.09 -9.49 23.92
N PRO A 381 0.20 -10.31 24.54
CA PRO A 381 -0.13 -11.63 24.02
C PRO A 381 -0.61 -11.58 22.57
N GLN A 382 -0.25 -12.60 21.79
CA GLN A 382 -0.60 -12.71 20.36
C GLN A 382 -2.09 -12.46 20.08
N TRP A 383 -2.99 -12.88 20.97
CA TRP A 383 -4.43 -12.65 20.81
C TRP A 383 -4.85 -11.17 20.91
N VAL A 384 -4.17 -10.36 21.72
CA VAL A 384 -4.43 -8.91 21.80
C VAL A 384 -3.92 -8.24 20.52
N TYR A 385 -2.76 -8.66 20.04
CA TYR A 385 -2.23 -8.22 18.76
C TYR A 385 -3.21 -8.58 17.62
N ASP A 386 -3.65 -9.83 17.52
CA ASP A 386 -4.61 -10.27 16.52
C ASP A 386 -5.94 -9.51 16.65
N ARG A 387 -6.41 -9.22 17.88
CA ARG A 387 -7.65 -8.46 18.12
C ARG A 387 -7.53 -7.00 17.72
N GLU A 388 -6.46 -6.31 18.13
CA GLU A 388 -6.24 -4.89 17.81
C GLU A 388 -5.88 -4.70 16.33
N PHE A 389 -5.17 -5.65 15.73
CA PHE A 389 -4.89 -5.69 14.31
C PHE A 389 -6.16 -6.00 13.50
N ASN A 390 -7.00 -6.93 13.95
CA ASN A 390 -8.34 -7.14 13.40
C ASN A 390 -9.22 -5.89 13.56
N LYS A 391 -9.13 -5.14 14.67
CA LYS A 391 -9.80 -3.85 14.82
C LYS A 391 -9.25 -2.80 13.86
N TRP A 392 -7.95 -2.82 13.54
CA TRP A 392 -7.35 -1.95 12.51
C TRP A 392 -7.77 -2.32 11.08
N LEU A 393 -7.92 -3.62 10.80
CA LEU A 393 -8.51 -4.12 9.55
C LEU A 393 -10.00 -3.78 9.48
N LYS A 394 -10.69 -3.76 10.62
CA LYS A 394 -12.03 -3.19 10.74
C LYS A 394 -11.99 -1.67 10.54
N TYR A 395 -11.00 -0.94 11.07
CA TYR A 395 -10.84 0.52 10.94
C TYR A 395 -10.35 0.96 9.55
N ARG A 396 -11.21 0.77 8.55
CA ARG A 396 -11.00 1.13 7.14
C ARG A 396 -12.18 1.96 6.64
N PRO A 397 -12.18 3.31 6.71
CA PRO A 397 -13.25 4.14 6.16
C PRO A 397 -13.40 4.08 4.62
N GLN A 398 -12.84 3.09 3.93
CA GLN A 398 -12.79 3.06 2.47
C GLN A 398 -12.93 1.65 1.87
N LEU A 399 -13.84 0.77 2.34
CA LEU A 399 -14.60 -0.18 1.48
C LEU A 399 -15.29 -1.37 2.21
N SER A 400 -15.00 -1.70 3.47
CA SER A 400 -15.48 -2.97 4.06
C SER A 400 -16.60 -2.90 5.11
N TRP A 401 -17.03 -1.71 5.55
CA TRP A 401 -17.99 -1.56 6.68
C TRP A 401 -19.07 -0.50 6.48
N LEU A 402 -19.14 0.13 5.31
CA LEU A 402 -20.37 0.81 4.95
C LEU A 402 -21.36 -0.32 4.66
N PRO A 403 -22.60 -0.32 5.22
CA PRO A 403 -23.65 -1.13 4.61
C PRO A 403 -23.58 -0.85 3.11
N LEU A 404 -23.64 -1.90 2.28
CA LEU A 404 -23.69 -1.80 0.81
C LEU A 404 -24.53 -0.57 0.45
N ILE A 405 -23.91 0.58 0.16
CA ILE A 405 -24.57 1.90 0.19
C ILE A 405 -25.85 1.80 -0.61
N GLU A 406 -27.02 1.68 0.03
CA GLU A 406 -28.30 1.49 -0.65
C GLU A 406 -28.37 2.50 -1.78
N LYS A 407 -28.21 1.99 -3.01
CA LYS A 407 -28.04 2.70 -4.28
C LYS A 407 -27.88 4.24 -4.18
N ARG A 408 -26.81 4.77 -3.57
CA ARG A 408 -26.52 6.23 -3.57
C ARG A 408 -25.53 6.56 -4.67
N GLY A 409 -26.03 6.65 -5.89
CA GLY A 409 -25.26 7.01 -7.08
C GLY A 409 -25.94 6.53 -8.35
N THR A 410 -25.69 7.22 -9.47
CA THR A 410 -26.23 6.89 -10.79
C THR A 410 -25.42 5.81 -11.53
N GLY A 411 -24.33 5.31 -10.93
CA GLY A 411 -23.45 4.29 -11.51
C GLY A 411 -23.66 2.90 -10.91
N GLU A 412 -23.40 1.87 -11.71
CA GLU A 412 -23.25 0.49 -11.21
C GLU A 412 -22.04 0.41 -10.29
N ARG A 413 -22.19 -0.32 -9.17
CA ARG A 413 -21.06 -0.59 -8.28
C ARG A 413 -20.12 -1.56 -8.98
N LEU A 414 -18.82 -1.27 -8.97
CA LEU A 414 -17.83 -2.30 -9.28
C LEU A 414 -17.93 -3.38 -8.19
N PRO A 415 -18.29 -4.62 -8.55
CA PRO A 415 -18.36 -5.70 -7.58
C PRO A 415 -16.96 -5.98 -7.02
N VAL A 416 -16.83 -5.95 -5.69
CA VAL A 416 -15.59 -6.37 -5.02
C VAL A 416 -15.64 -7.89 -4.87
N TYR A 417 -15.02 -8.58 -5.81
CA TYR A 417 -14.88 -10.04 -5.74
C TYR A 417 -13.67 -10.43 -4.89
N SER A 418 -13.81 -11.53 -4.14
CA SER A 418 -12.67 -12.25 -3.59
C SER A 418 -11.75 -12.67 -4.73
N SER A 419 -10.44 -12.51 -4.55
CA SER A 419 -9.46 -12.96 -5.55
C SER A 419 -9.59 -14.45 -5.80
N TRP A 420 -9.45 -14.88 -7.05
CA TRP A 420 -9.38 -16.31 -7.36
C TRP A 420 -8.19 -16.98 -6.66
N LYS A 421 -7.06 -16.27 -6.47
CA LYS A 421 -5.89 -16.76 -5.71
C LYS A 421 -6.24 -17.00 -4.25
N PHE A 422 -7.02 -16.09 -3.65
CA PHE A 422 -7.55 -16.28 -2.30
C PHE A 422 -8.48 -17.49 -2.23
N LEU A 423 -9.42 -17.61 -3.18
CA LEU A 423 -10.36 -18.75 -3.21
C LEU A 423 -9.63 -20.08 -3.40
N LEU A 424 -8.59 -20.13 -4.23
CA LEU A 424 -7.73 -21.31 -4.37
C LEU A 424 -6.96 -21.62 -3.10
N GLN A 425 -6.38 -20.60 -2.45
CA GLN A 425 -5.64 -20.80 -1.21
C GLN A 425 -6.56 -21.29 -0.08
N GLN A 426 -7.79 -20.77 0.01
CA GLN A 426 -8.80 -21.28 0.95
C GLN A 426 -9.12 -22.74 0.66
N ARG A 427 -9.35 -23.09 -0.61
CA ARG A 427 -9.61 -24.47 -1.02
C ARG A 427 -8.44 -25.41 -0.71
N GLN A 428 -7.20 -24.95 -0.89
CA GLN A 428 -6.01 -25.72 -0.54
C GLN A 428 -5.89 -25.92 0.99
N LEU A 429 -6.11 -24.86 1.77
CA LEU A 429 -6.12 -24.94 3.24
C LEU A 429 -7.22 -25.87 3.76
N GLU A 430 -8.41 -25.85 3.15
CA GLU A 430 -9.50 -26.78 3.45
C GLU A 430 -9.10 -28.23 3.16
N LEU A 431 -8.45 -28.49 2.02
CA LEU A 431 -7.94 -29.82 1.68
C LEU A 431 -6.84 -30.28 2.66
N GLU A 432 -5.90 -29.41 3.01
CA GLU A 432 -4.85 -29.70 3.99
C GLU A 432 -5.44 -30.01 5.38
N GLN A 433 -6.45 -29.24 5.81
CA GLN A 433 -7.18 -29.51 7.05
C GLN A 433 -7.91 -30.85 7.01
N GLN A 434 -8.60 -31.18 5.91
CA GLN A 434 -9.27 -32.47 5.75
C GLN A 434 -8.29 -33.65 5.79
N VAL A 435 -7.11 -33.51 5.18
CA VAL A 435 -6.05 -34.52 5.24
C VAL A 435 -5.54 -34.68 6.68
N LEU A 436 -5.29 -33.57 7.37
CA LEU A 436 -4.83 -33.59 8.76
C LEU A 436 -5.87 -34.21 9.71
N GLU A 437 -7.15 -33.94 9.50
CA GLU A 437 -8.28 -34.53 10.23
C GLU A 437 -8.31 -36.05 10.03
N LYS A 438 -8.18 -36.52 8.78
CA LYS A 438 -8.13 -37.95 8.45
C LYS A 438 -6.93 -38.64 9.10
N LEU A 439 -5.75 -38.03 9.07
CA LEU A 439 -4.55 -38.58 9.72
C LEU A 439 -4.71 -38.67 11.24
N LYS A 440 -5.36 -37.68 11.87
CA LYS A 440 -5.68 -37.73 13.30
C LYS A 440 -6.66 -38.86 13.63
N GLN A 441 -7.70 -39.05 12.81
CA GLN A 441 -8.65 -40.14 12.98
C GLN A 441 -7.99 -41.52 12.82
N GLN A 442 -7.12 -41.69 11.82
CA GLN A 442 -6.37 -42.93 11.63
C GLN A 442 -5.44 -43.24 12.81
N ARG A 443 -4.77 -42.23 13.36
CA ARG A 443 -3.93 -42.41 14.56
C ARG A 443 -4.75 -42.84 15.77
N LEU A 444 -5.89 -42.20 16.02
CA LEU A 444 -6.81 -42.57 17.09
C LEU A 444 -7.37 -43.99 16.92
N GLN A 445 -7.64 -44.40 15.69
CA GLN A 445 -8.07 -45.77 15.36
C GLN A 445 -6.97 -46.78 15.72
N GLN A 446 -5.73 -46.54 15.27
CA GLN A 446 -4.59 -47.41 15.59
C GLN A 446 -4.32 -47.51 17.09
N GLU A 447 -4.42 -46.40 17.82
CA GLU A 447 -4.27 -46.38 19.27
C GLU A 447 -5.37 -47.21 19.97
N ARG A 448 -6.61 -47.17 19.47
CA ARG A 448 -7.72 -48.00 19.98
C ARG A 448 -7.52 -49.48 19.69
N GLU A 449 -7.08 -49.82 18.48
CA GLU A 449 -6.80 -51.20 18.06
C GLU A 449 -5.65 -51.79 18.89
N GLN A 450 -4.55 -51.05 19.08
CA GLN A 450 -3.44 -51.47 19.95
C GLN A 450 -3.89 -51.67 21.40
N LYS A 451 -4.75 -50.80 21.92
CA LYS A 451 -5.29 -50.95 23.28
C LYS A 451 -6.18 -52.19 23.40
N GLN A 452 -7.02 -52.47 22.41
CA GLN A 452 -7.84 -53.68 22.38
C GLN A 452 -6.99 -54.95 22.26
N GLU A 453 -5.94 -54.95 21.45
CA GLU A 453 -5.00 -56.07 21.36
C GLU A 453 -4.29 -56.31 22.69
N GLN A 454 -3.82 -55.25 23.36
CA GLN A 454 -3.23 -55.36 24.70
C GLN A 454 -4.21 -55.93 25.72
N GLU A 455 -5.46 -55.45 25.73
CA GLU A 455 -6.52 -55.96 26.62
C GLU A 455 -6.83 -57.44 26.33
N GLN A 456 -6.85 -57.87 25.06
CA GLN A 456 -7.04 -59.27 24.68
C GLN A 456 -5.86 -60.16 25.06
N VAL A 457 -4.62 -59.68 24.92
CA VAL A 457 -3.42 -60.42 25.34
C VAL A 457 -3.42 -60.60 26.85
N ILE A 458 -3.75 -59.55 27.61
CA ILE A 458 -3.93 -59.65 29.05
C ILE A 458 -5.01 -60.69 29.34
N HIS A 459 -6.21 -60.57 28.77
CA HIS A 459 -7.30 -61.52 29.03
C HIS A 459 -6.95 -62.97 28.69
N ARG A 460 -6.12 -63.26 27.68
CA ARG A 460 -5.64 -64.62 27.36
C ARG A 460 -4.57 -65.16 28.31
N GLN A 461 -3.92 -64.31 29.11
CA GLN A 461 -2.96 -64.75 30.13
C GLN A 461 -3.62 -65.10 31.47
N TRP A 462 -4.88 -64.71 31.69
CA TRP A 462 -5.64 -64.99 32.91
C TRP A 462 -6.51 -66.27 32.85
N TRP A 463 -6.59 -66.91 31.69
CA TRP A 463 -7.26 -68.20 31.45
C TRP A 463 -6.27 -69.18 30.84
#